data_AF-A0A3M2FLB0-F1
#
_entry.id   AF-A0A3M2FLB0-F1
#
_cell.length_a   1.000
_cell.length_b   1.000
_cell.length_c   1.000
_cell.angle_alpha   90.00
_cell.angle_beta   90.00
_cell.angle_gamma   90.00
#
_symmetry.space_group_name_H-M   'P 1'
#
loop_
_entity.id
_entity.type
_entity.pdbx_description
1 polymer ?
#
loop_
_entity_poly.entity_id
_entity_poly.type
_entity_poly.pdbx_seq_one_letter_code
_entity_poly.pdbx_strand_id
1 'polypeptide(L)'
;MGRLTKRQQQIIKYQLRDRLDRRKKADMIHSGEVPKYVRDKIPYIRRLSRSLDQVLIVASFQQPELKTGLIDRLLVMAELEERHALICLNKYDLLEHPGQAEQVAGIYRSIGYPVYITSAKSGKGVAALARALSGKRSAMAGHSGVGKSSLLNAINPELKVATGAVSYATNKGRHTTTQIKTYTLDEQTELIDLPGLKQIDFFDVHRDEARFYFREFLTPAESCRFNNCLHLTERDCAVKEAVKSGRISASRYESYRQFVETLT
;
A
#
# COMPACT_ATOMS: atom_id res chain seq x y z
N MET A 1 21.85 -12.22 -24.72
CA MET A 1 20.89 -11.18 -24.29
C MET A 1 21.53 -9.81 -24.47
N GLY A 2 21.18 -9.10 -25.54
CA GLY A 2 21.79 -7.81 -25.90
C GLY A 2 21.36 -6.68 -24.96
N ARG A 3 22.30 -5.84 -24.54
CA ARG A 3 22.00 -4.60 -23.81
C ARG A 3 21.21 -3.67 -24.72
N LEU A 4 20.16 -3.07 -24.18
CA LEU A 4 19.34 -2.10 -24.90
C LEU A 4 20.14 -0.84 -25.16
N THR A 5 19.97 -0.32 -26.36
CA THR A 5 20.53 0.96 -26.78
C THR A 5 19.90 2.11 -25.97
N LYS A 6 20.65 3.20 -25.78
CA LYS A 6 20.16 4.40 -25.07
C LYS A 6 18.84 4.93 -25.68
N ARG A 7 18.67 4.78 -27.00
CA ARG A 7 17.45 5.15 -27.73
C ARG A 7 16.24 4.30 -27.36
N GLN A 8 16.41 2.98 -27.19
CA GLN A 8 15.35 2.07 -26.72
C GLN A 8 14.94 2.36 -25.27
N GLN A 9 15.92 2.66 -24.40
CA GLN A 9 15.64 3.06 -23.02
C GLN A 9 14.83 4.37 -22.97
N GLN A 10 15.11 5.31 -23.86
CA GLN A 10 14.45 6.60 -23.94
C GLN A 10 13.03 6.51 -24.53
N ILE A 11 12.81 5.63 -25.52
CA ILE A 11 11.48 5.33 -26.07
C ILE A 11 10.58 4.68 -25.01
N ILE A 12 11.10 3.72 -24.24
CA ILE A 12 10.36 3.09 -23.14
C ILE A 12 10.03 4.11 -22.04
N LYS A 13 11.01 4.95 -21.68
CA LYS A 13 10.81 6.04 -20.72
C LYS A 13 9.76 7.05 -21.20
N TYR A 14 9.66 7.30 -22.52
CA TYR A 14 8.68 8.19 -23.15
C TYR A 14 7.29 7.56 -23.25
N GLN A 15 7.18 6.29 -23.65
CA GLN A 15 5.92 5.53 -23.71
C GLN A 15 5.29 5.33 -22.32
N LEU A 16 6.12 5.17 -21.28
CA LEU A 16 5.67 5.19 -19.89
C LEU A 16 5.33 6.60 -19.39
N ARG A 17 5.81 7.66 -20.05
CA ARG A 17 5.53 9.07 -19.73
C ARG A 17 4.23 9.58 -20.33
N ASP A 18 3.70 8.91 -21.36
CA ASP A 18 2.55 9.44 -22.08
C ASP A 18 1.29 9.40 -21.22
N ARG A 19 0.65 10.55 -21.02
CA ARG A 19 -0.33 10.83 -19.96
C ARG A 19 -1.70 10.18 -20.20
N LEU A 20 -1.95 9.64 -21.39
CA LEU A 20 -3.31 9.53 -21.91
C LEU A 20 -3.99 8.16 -21.83
N ASP A 21 -3.37 7.12 -21.26
CA ASP A 21 -4.17 5.95 -20.87
C ASP A 21 -3.44 5.01 -19.89
N ARG A 22 -3.68 5.20 -18.58
CA ARG A 22 -3.19 4.26 -17.55
C ARG A 22 -3.75 2.84 -17.77
N ARG A 23 -4.96 2.75 -18.34
CA ARG A 23 -5.61 1.48 -18.72
C ARG A 23 -4.84 0.81 -19.85
N LYS A 24 -4.49 1.50 -20.95
CA LYS A 24 -3.63 0.90 -22.00
C LYS A 24 -2.27 0.45 -21.47
N LYS A 25 -1.66 1.19 -20.53
CA LYS A 25 -0.39 0.76 -19.91
C LYS A 25 -0.56 -0.53 -19.11
N ALA A 26 -1.62 -0.63 -18.30
CA ALA A 26 -1.96 -1.88 -17.63
C ALA A 26 -2.16 -3.00 -18.67
N ASP A 27 -2.94 -2.76 -19.72
CA ASP A 27 -3.24 -3.72 -20.77
C ASP A 27 -1.97 -4.25 -21.46
N MET A 28 -1.01 -3.38 -21.80
CA MET A 28 0.30 -3.75 -22.37
C MET A 28 1.17 -4.59 -21.41
N ILE A 29 1.08 -4.33 -20.10
CA ILE A 29 1.77 -5.13 -19.07
C ILE A 29 1.17 -6.55 -19.02
N HIS A 30 -0.15 -6.66 -19.15
CA HIS A 30 -0.88 -7.93 -19.09
C HIS A 30 -0.78 -8.72 -20.40
N SER A 31 -0.72 -8.07 -21.57
CA SER A 31 -0.56 -8.73 -22.88
C SER A 31 0.86 -9.27 -23.11
N GLY A 32 1.81 -8.92 -22.23
CA GLY A 32 3.18 -9.40 -22.29
C GLY A 32 4.08 -8.61 -23.25
N GLU A 33 3.55 -7.55 -23.88
CA GLU A 33 4.25 -6.65 -24.80
C GLU A 33 5.36 -5.83 -24.12
N VAL A 34 5.33 -5.75 -22.79
CA VAL A 34 6.37 -5.10 -21.99
C VAL A 34 7.54 -6.07 -21.73
N PRO A 35 8.79 -5.70 -22.07
CA PRO A 35 9.96 -6.53 -21.79
C PRO A 35 10.08 -6.94 -20.32
N LYS A 36 10.53 -8.17 -20.07
CA LYS A 36 10.61 -8.77 -18.72
C LYS A 36 11.29 -7.88 -17.67
N TYR A 37 12.41 -7.25 -18.01
CA TYR A 37 13.15 -6.37 -17.07
C TYR A 37 12.42 -5.06 -16.73
N VAL A 38 11.46 -4.62 -17.55
CA VAL A 38 10.55 -3.50 -17.23
C VAL A 38 9.43 -4.01 -16.33
N ARG A 39 8.84 -5.17 -16.68
CA ARG A 39 7.80 -5.84 -15.89
C ARG A 39 8.25 -6.13 -14.45
N ASP A 40 9.50 -6.51 -14.26
CA ASP A 40 10.08 -6.82 -12.95
C ASP A 40 10.23 -5.56 -12.06
N LYS A 41 10.27 -4.36 -12.66
CA LYS A 41 10.32 -3.06 -11.95
C LYS A 41 8.95 -2.47 -11.63
N ILE A 42 7.88 -3.05 -12.19
CA ILE A 42 6.52 -2.56 -11.96
C ILE A 42 5.98 -3.17 -10.66
N PRO A 43 5.45 -2.35 -9.72
CA PRO A 43 4.82 -2.84 -8.51
C PRO A 43 3.81 -3.94 -8.83
N TYR A 44 3.89 -5.06 -8.11
CA TYR A 44 3.15 -6.26 -8.48
C TYR A 44 1.62 -6.07 -8.42
N ILE A 45 1.12 -5.17 -7.56
CA ILE A 45 -0.30 -4.82 -7.51
C ILE A 45 -0.79 -4.27 -8.85
N ARG A 46 0.03 -3.51 -9.57
CA ARG A 46 -0.26 -3.03 -10.93
C ARG A 46 -0.35 -4.15 -11.96
N ARG A 47 0.39 -5.24 -11.77
CA ARG A 47 0.33 -6.43 -12.64
C ARG A 47 -0.91 -7.28 -12.40
N LEU A 48 -1.48 -7.20 -11.21
CA LEU A 48 -2.70 -7.91 -10.85
C LEU A 48 -3.96 -7.03 -10.98
N SER A 49 -3.77 -5.72 -11.22
CA SER A 49 -4.79 -4.70 -11.01
C SER A 49 -6.11 -5.05 -11.68
N ARG A 50 -6.13 -5.49 -12.94
CA ARG A 50 -7.38 -5.85 -13.65
C ARG A 50 -8.31 -6.83 -12.92
N SER A 51 -7.80 -7.60 -11.96
CA SER A 51 -8.54 -8.64 -11.24
C SER A 51 -8.52 -8.49 -9.71
N LEU A 52 -7.97 -7.39 -9.18
CA LEU A 52 -7.91 -7.12 -7.74
C LEU A 52 -8.98 -6.12 -7.32
N ASP A 53 -9.89 -6.45 -6.41
CA ASP A 53 -10.89 -5.49 -5.96
C ASP A 53 -10.33 -4.49 -4.94
N GLN A 54 -9.42 -4.97 -4.07
CA GLN A 54 -8.91 -4.16 -2.97
C GLN A 54 -7.52 -4.59 -2.49
N VAL A 55 -6.88 -3.70 -1.72
CA VAL A 55 -5.60 -3.93 -1.05
C VAL A 55 -5.84 -3.95 0.46
N LEU A 56 -5.52 -5.07 1.11
CA LEU A 56 -5.51 -5.21 2.56
C LEU A 56 -4.10 -4.88 3.10
N ILE A 57 -3.96 -3.72 3.72
CA ILE A 57 -2.72 -3.25 4.36
C ILE A 57 -2.70 -3.75 5.79
N VAL A 58 -1.86 -4.74 6.07
CA VAL A 58 -1.66 -5.32 7.39
C VAL A 58 -0.44 -4.70 8.06
N ALA A 59 -0.68 -4.04 9.19
CA ALA A 59 0.36 -3.58 10.10
C ALA A 59 0.14 -4.18 11.49
N SER A 60 1.16 -4.16 12.34
CA SER A 60 1.06 -4.60 13.73
C SER A 60 1.32 -3.44 14.67
N PHE A 61 0.64 -3.42 15.82
CA PHE A 61 0.95 -2.47 16.88
C PHE A 61 2.33 -2.70 17.49
N GLN A 62 2.67 -3.98 17.72
CA GLN A 62 3.96 -4.39 18.24
C GLN A 62 4.53 -5.59 17.50
N GLN A 63 5.86 -5.71 17.50
CA GLN A 63 6.61 -6.85 16.95
C GLN A 63 6.26 -7.21 15.48
N PRO A 64 6.58 -6.37 14.48
CA PRO A 64 7.34 -5.13 14.57
C PRO A 64 6.51 -3.92 15.03
N GLU A 65 7.20 -2.89 15.52
CA GLU A 65 6.62 -1.58 15.80
C GLU A 65 5.90 -1.01 14.58
N LEU A 66 4.77 -0.36 14.82
CA LEU A 66 3.97 0.28 13.80
C LEU A 66 4.74 1.44 13.14
N LYS A 67 4.94 1.34 11.83
CA LYS A 67 5.48 2.43 11.01
C LYS A 67 4.39 2.96 10.08
N THR A 68 3.80 4.11 10.40
CA THR A 68 2.72 4.72 9.61
C THR A 68 3.16 5.02 8.17
N GLY A 69 4.41 5.45 7.97
CA GLY A 69 4.92 5.74 6.62
C GLY A 69 4.86 4.56 5.64
N LEU A 70 4.86 3.31 6.11
CA LEU A 70 4.59 2.16 5.23
C LEU A 70 3.12 2.10 4.81
N ILE A 71 2.20 2.28 5.76
CA ILE A 71 0.76 2.32 5.49
C ILE A 71 0.52 3.42 4.46
N ASP A 72 1.04 4.61 4.71
CA ASP A 72 0.90 5.78 3.86
C ASP A 72 1.39 5.53 2.43
N ARG A 73 2.56 4.91 2.26
CA ARG A 73 3.07 4.50 0.93
C ARG A 73 2.18 3.46 0.25
N LEU A 74 1.67 2.48 1.01
CA LEU A 74 0.76 1.48 0.45
C LEU A 74 -0.59 2.09 0.06
N LEU A 75 -1.07 3.09 0.79
CA LEU A 75 -2.26 3.86 0.44
C LEU A 75 -2.03 4.63 -0.86
N VAL A 76 -0.91 5.35 -0.99
CA VAL A 76 -0.54 6.03 -2.24
C VAL A 76 -0.52 5.07 -3.42
N MET A 77 0.03 3.87 -3.24
CA MET A 77 0.03 2.83 -4.27
C MET A 77 -1.40 2.36 -4.62
N ALA A 78 -2.29 2.23 -3.64
CA ALA A 78 -3.69 1.88 -3.91
C ALA A 78 -4.42 3.01 -4.66
N GLU A 79 -4.21 4.27 -4.29
CA GLU A 79 -4.77 5.43 -5.00
C GLU A 79 -4.25 5.52 -6.46
N LEU A 80 -2.95 5.27 -6.66
CA LEU A 80 -2.31 5.24 -7.98
C LEU A 80 -2.94 4.21 -8.93
N GLU A 81 -3.32 3.06 -8.37
CA GLU A 81 -3.90 1.92 -9.09
C GLU A 81 -5.44 1.94 -9.10
N GLU A 82 -6.04 3.01 -8.56
CA GLU A 82 -7.48 3.21 -8.44
C GLU A 82 -8.16 2.02 -7.74
N ARG A 83 -7.56 1.56 -6.62
CA ARG A 83 -8.04 0.44 -5.82
C ARG A 83 -8.50 0.88 -4.45
N HIS A 84 -9.54 0.21 -3.96
CA HIS A 84 -9.95 0.34 -2.57
C HIS A 84 -8.84 -0.19 -1.65
N ALA A 85 -8.58 0.53 -0.56
CA ALA A 85 -7.64 0.10 0.48
C ALA A 85 -8.37 -0.12 1.80
N LEU A 86 -8.04 -1.22 2.47
CA LEU A 86 -8.45 -1.53 3.83
C LEU A 86 -7.20 -1.60 4.72
N ILE A 87 -7.29 -1.09 5.94
CA ILE A 87 -6.18 -1.16 6.90
C ILE A 87 -6.55 -2.14 8.01
N CYS A 88 -5.66 -3.09 8.28
CA CYS A 88 -5.74 -4.01 9.40
C CYS A 88 -4.59 -3.74 10.37
N LEU A 89 -4.93 -3.26 11.57
CA LEU A 89 -3.99 -3.05 12.67
C LEU A 89 -4.05 -4.26 13.60
N ASN A 90 -3.14 -5.20 13.37
CA ASN A 90 -3.12 -6.49 14.03
C ASN A 90 -2.29 -6.48 15.33
N LYS A 91 -2.35 -7.60 16.06
CA LYS A 91 -1.65 -7.81 17.34
C LYS A 91 -2.09 -6.83 18.41
N TYR A 92 -3.38 -6.50 18.41
CA TYR A 92 -4.00 -5.70 19.46
C TYR A 92 -3.77 -6.29 20.86
N ASP A 93 -3.63 -7.61 20.97
CA ASP A 93 -3.34 -8.31 22.23
C ASP A 93 -1.97 -7.95 22.84
N LEU A 94 -1.08 -7.29 22.11
CA LEU A 94 0.21 -6.83 22.60
C LEU A 94 0.20 -5.38 23.09
N LEU A 95 -0.91 -4.65 22.94
CA LEU A 95 -0.98 -3.26 23.39
C LEU A 95 -1.23 -3.18 24.90
N GLU A 96 -0.34 -2.47 25.59
CA GLU A 96 -0.50 -2.12 27.00
C GLU A 96 -1.57 -1.04 27.21
N HIS A 97 -1.70 -0.11 26.25
CA HIS A 97 -2.65 0.99 26.30
C HIS A 97 -3.66 0.91 25.13
N PRO A 98 -4.87 0.38 25.36
CA PRO A 98 -5.92 0.26 24.34
C PRO A 98 -6.22 1.54 23.56
N GLY A 99 -6.11 2.71 24.22
CA GLY A 99 -6.37 4.01 23.58
C GLY A 99 -5.45 4.32 22.40
N GLN A 100 -4.24 3.76 22.38
CA GLN A 100 -3.30 3.93 21.27
C GLN A 100 -3.86 3.35 19.95
N ALA A 101 -4.62 2.26 20.03
CA ALA A 101 -5.21 1.63 18.85
C ALA A 101 -6.18 2.57 18.13
N GLU A 102 -7.06 3.21 18.90
CA GLU A 102 -8.06 4.13 18.36
C GLU A 102 -7.44 5.46 17.91
N GLN A 103 -6.38 5.94 18.57
CA GLN A 103 -5.64 7.11 18.09
C GLN A 103 -5.08 6.89 16.68
N VAL A 104 -4.41 5.76 16.45
CA VAL A 104 -3.87 5.41 15.12
C VAL A 104 -5.01 5.18 14.13
N ALA A 105 -6.01 4.39 14.49
CA ALA A 105 -7.13 4.09 13.60
C ALA A 105 -7.92 5.35 13.22
N GLY A 106 -8.08 6.28 14.15
CA GLY A 106 -8.78 7.55 13.97
C GLY A 106 -8.16 8.42 12.88
N ILE A 107 -6.82 8.44 12.76
CA ILE A 107 -6.11 9.17 11.69
C ILE A 107 -6.64 8.73 10.32
N TYR A 108 -6.65 7.43 10.04
CA TYR A 108 -7.04 6.92 8.73
C TYR A 108 -8.56 6.88 8.51
N ARG A 109 -9.35 6.63 9.57
CA ARG A 109 -10.81 6.68 9.49
C ARG A 109 -11.31 8.09 9.19
N SER A 110 -10.69 9.13 9.78
CA SER A 110 -11.06 10.53 9.55
C SER A 110 -10.89 10.97 8.09
N ILE A 111 -10.00 10.30 7.36
CA ILE A 111 -9.76 10.51 5.92
C ILE A 111 -10.43 9.42 5.08
N GLY A 112 -11.41 8.69 5.63
CA GLY A 112 -12.28 7.77 4.87
C GLY A 112 -11.69 6.41 4.50
N TYR A 113 -10.61 5.95 5.13
CA TYR A 113 -10.17 4.56 4.99
C TYR A 113 -10.85 3.66 6.03
N PRO A 114 -11.36 2.48 5.63
CA PRO A 114 -11.80 1.47 6.58
C PRO A 114 -10.61 0.92 7.38
N VAL A 115 -10.73 0.91 8.71
CA VAL A 115 -9.69 0.39 9.62
C VAL A 115 -10.26 -0.66 10.55
N TYR A 116 -9.66 -1.85 10.53
CA TYR A 116 -9.97 -2.99 11.38
C TYR A 116 -8.87 -3.21 12.40
N ILE A 117 -9.19 -3.06 13.67
CA ILE A 117 -8.30 -3.40 14.78
C ILE A 117 -8.49 -4.89 15.09
N THR A 118 -7.43 -5.67 14.96
CA THR A 118 -7.52 -7.13 15.06
C THR A 118 -6.48 -7.74 16.00
N SER A 119 -6.77 -8.94 16.47
CA SER A 119 -5.78 -9.83 17.07
C SER A 119 -6.04 -11.24 16.54
N ALA A 120 -5.16 -11.72 15.68
CA ALA A 120 -5.21 -13.09 15.19
C ALA A 120 -5.11 -14.13 16.33
N LYS A 121 -4.47 -13.77 17.46
CA LYS A 121 -4.31 -14.65 18.63
C LYS A 121 -5.60 -14.80 19.42
N SER A 122 -6.31 -13.69 19.68
CA SER A 122 -7.55 -13.70 20.47
C SER A 122 -8.83 -13.81 19.63
N GLY A 123 -8.73 -13.68 18.30
CA GLY A 123 -9.88 -13.62 17.40
C GLY A 123 -10.57 -12.25 17.34
N LYS A 124 -10.16 -11.28 18.17
CA LYS A 124 -10.75 -9.93 18.19
C LYS A 124 -10.70 -9.30 16.80
N GLY A 125 -11.84 -8.78 16.34
CA GLY A 125 -11.97 -8.04 15.08
C GLY A 125 -11.87 -8.88 13.81
N VAL A 126 -11.52 -10.17 13.90
CA VAL A 126 -11.30 -11.05 12.74
C VAL A 126 -12.58 -11.25 11.93
N ALA A 127 -13.73 -11.48 12.58
CA ALA A 127 -15.01 -11.63 11.89
C ALA A 127 -15.45 -10.36 11.14
N ALA A 128 -15.15 -9.17 11.68
CA ALA A 128 -15.44 -7.91 11.01
C ALA A 128 -14.56 -7.72 9.77
N LEU A 129 -13.27 -8.06 9.87
CA LEU A 129 -12.36 -8.07 8.74
C LEU A 129 -12.78 -9.08 7.67
N ALA A 130 -13.15 -10.30 8.06
CA ALA A 130 -13.60 -11.35 7.13
C ALA A 130 -14.82 -10.89 6.31
N ARG A 131 -15.81 -10.25 6.95
CA ARG A 131 -16.97 -9.67 6.24
C ARG A 131 -16.57 -8.60 5.22
N ALA A 132 -15.54 -7.80 5.49
CA ALA A 132 -15.06 -6.78 4.55
C ALA A 132 -14.34 -7.36 3.32
N LEU A 133 -13.80 -8.57 3.48
CA LEU A 133 -13.08 -9.32 2.45
C LEU A 133 -14.00 -10.22 1.61
N SER A 134 -15.15 -10.62 2.15
CA SER A 134 -16.09 -11.54 1.49
C SER A 134 -16.51 -11.05 0.10
N GLY A 135 -16.53 -11.97 -0.86
CA GLY A 135 -16.90 -11.74 -2.26
C GLY A 135 -15.89 -10.92 -3.06
N LYS A 136 -14.64 -10.80 -2.57
CA LYS A 136 -13.61 -9.95 -3.19
C LYS A 136 -12.26 -10.65 -3.29
N ARG A 137 -11.51 -10.26 -4.31
CA ARG A 137 -10.11 -10.62 -4.51
C ARG A 137 -9.20 -9.53 -3.95
N SER A 138 -8.54 -9.84 -2.83
CA SER A 138 -7.77 -8.85 -2.07
C SER A 138 -6.27 -9.16 -2.03
N ALA A 139 -5.45 -8.18 -2.37
CA ALA A 139 -4.00 -8.28 -2.20
C ALA A 139 -3.60 -7.91 -0.77
N MET A 140 -2.88 -8.79 -0.07
CA MET A 140 -2.34 -8.50 1.24
C MET A 140 -0.96 -7.86 1.14
N ALA A 141 -0.79 -6.74 1.85
CA ALA A 141 0.46 -5.98 1.89
C ALA A 141 0.85 -5.68 3.33
N GLY A 142 2.14 -5.80 3.66
CA GLY A 142 2.62 -5.51 5.01
C GLY A 142 3.99 -6.12 5.29
N HIS A 143 4.66 -5.63 6.33
CA HIS A 143 5.97 -6.14 6.73
C HIS A 143 5.96 -7.63 7.09
N SER A 144 7.15 -8.22 7.17
CA SER A 144 7.28 -9.56 7.77
C SER A 144 6.96 -9.48 9.25
N GLY A 145 6.33 -10.50 9.81
CA GLY A 145 6.04 -10.56 11.25
C GLY A 145 4.79 -9.82 11.71
N VAL A 146 4.14 -8.98 10.88
CA VAL A 146 2.89 -8.27 11.24
C VAL A 146 1.68 -9.20 11.46
N GLY A 147 1.80 -10.47 11.06
CA GLY A 147 0.79 -11.51 11.31
C GLY A 147 -0.15 -11.80 10.15
N LYS A 148 0.24 -11.57 8.89
CA LYS A 148 -0.57 -11.92 7.69
C LYS A 148 -0.99 -13.40 7.67
N SER A 149 -0.04 -14.33 7.81
CA SER A 149 -0.32 -15.78 7.84
C SER A 149 -1.18 -16.17 9.05
N SER A 150 -0.96 -15.55 10.21
CA SER A 150 -1.80 -15.78 11.39
C SER A 150 -3.23 -15.28 11.19
N LEU A 151 -3.42 -14.14 10.51
CA LEU A 151 -4.73 -13.63 10.14
C LEU A 151 -5.43 -14.55 9.14
N LEU A 152 -4.72 -15.09 8.15
CA LEU A 152 -5.28 -16.09 7.22
C LEU A 152 -5.87 -17.28 7.98
N ASN A 153 -5.11 -17.87 8.90
CA ASN A 153 -5.59 -18.99 9.71
C ASN A 153 -6.72 -18.60 10.66
N ALA A 154 -6.73 -17.36 11.15
CA ALA A 154 -7.81 -16.88 12.01
C ALA A 154 -9.12 -16.64 11.22
N ILE A 155 -9.01 -16.24 9.95
CA ILE A 155 -10.15 -16.04 9.05
C ILE A 155 -10.69 -17.39 8.56
N ASN A 156 -9.81 -18.29 8.10
CA ASN A 156 -10.16 -19.64 7.71
C ASN A 156 -9.11 -20.64 8.26
N PRO A 157 -9.45 -21.37 9.34
CA PRO A 157 -8.56 -22.36 9.95
C PRO A 157 -8.16 -23.53 9.03
N GLU A 158 -8.95 -23.83 7.99
CA GLU A 158 -8.70 -24.94 7.07
C GLU A 158 -7.50 -24.68 6.16
N LEU A 159 -7.13 -23.41 5.94
CA LEU A 159 -5.97 -23.04 5.12
C LEU A 159 -4.64 -23.57 5.66
N LYS A 160 -4.55 -23.81 6.99
CA LYS A 160 -3.36 -24.34 7.69
C LYS A 160 -2.04 -23.72 7.21
N VAL A 161 -2.04 -22.40 7.02
CA VAL A 161 -0.86 -21.67 6.55
C VAL A 161 0.22 -21.75 7.61
N ALA A 162 1.44 -22.10 7.21
CA ALA A 162 2.57 -22.18 8.14
C ALA A 162 2.75 -20.83 8.89
N THR A 163 2.59 -20.87 10.21
CA THR A 163 2.83 -19.75 11.14
C THR A 163 4.01 -20.11 12.02
N GLY A 164 5.04 -19.27 12.10
CA GLY A 164 6.21 -19.56 12.93
C GLY A 164 7.46 -19.81 12.11
N ALA A 165 7.97 -18.71 11.57
CA ALA A 165 9.36 -18.34 11.40
C ALA A 165 9.28 -17.06 10.57
N VAL A 166 9.83 -15.95 11.06
CA VAL A 166 10.42 -15.00 10.12
C VAL A 166 11.21 -15.87 9.15
N SER A 167 11.03 -15.72 7.84
CA SER A 167 11.88 -16.41 6.88
C SER A 167 13.32 -15.92 7.10
N TYR A 168 13.99 -16.44 8.13
CA TYR A 168 15.42 -16.53 8.28
C TYR A 168 15.86 -17.59 7.27
N ALA A 169 15.57 -17.33 5.99
CA ALA A 169 16.39 -17.86 4.92
C ALA A 169 17.72 -17.13 5.09
N THR A 170 18.56 -17.74 5.92
CA THR A 170 20.01 -17.85 5.79
C THR A 170 20.75 -16.57 5.43
N ASN A 171 21.62 -16.19 6.36
CA ASN A 171 22.67 -15.19 6.28
C ASN A 171 23.78 -15.54 5.24
N LYS A 172 23.39 -16.02 4.05
CA LYS A 172 24.23 -16.25 2.87
C LYS A 172 23.33 -16.17 1.63
N GLY A 173 23.49 -15.10 0.85
CA GLY A 173 23.12 -15.06 -0.57
C GLY A 173 21.63 -14.99 -0.90
N ARG A 174 21.15 -13.78 -1.20
CA ARG A 174 20.32 -13.45 -2.37
C ARG A 174 19.18 -14.43 -2.75
N HIS A 175 18.28 -14.78 -1.82
CA HIS A 175 17.00 -15.42 -2.18
C HIS A 175 15.85 -14.90 -1.30
N THR A 176 15.23 -13.82 -1.75
CA THR A 176 13.92 -13.34 -1.29
C THR A 176 12.87 -14.41 -1.61
N THR A 177 11.94 -14.71 -0.69
CA THR A 177 10.80 -15.62 -0.94
C THR A 177 9.97 -15.09 -2.12
N THR A 178 10.17 -15.64 -3.32
CA THR A 178 9.72 -15.05 -4.61
C THR A 178 8.35 -15.51 -5.09
N GLN A 179 7.66 -16.39 -4.36
CA GLN A 179 6.39 -16.96 -4.81
C GLN A 179 5.19 -16.22 -4.20
N ILE A 180 4.40 -15.58 -5.06
CA ILE A 180 3.05 -15.13 -4.73
C ILE A 180 2.22 -16.35 -4.35
N LYS A 181 1.43 -16.22 -3.28
CA LYS A 181 0.51 -17.25 -2.84
C LYS A 181 -0.91 -16.71 -2.86
N THR A 182 -1.80 -17.45 -3.50
CA THR A 182 -3.25 -17.18 -3.48
C THR A 182 -3.90 -18.16 -2.52
N TYR A 183 -4.79 -17.65 -1.68
CA TYR A 183 -5.57 -18.40 -0.71
C TYR A 183 -7.04 -18.17 -1.02
N THR A 184 -7.75 -19.22 -1.42
CA THR A 184 -9.19 -19.19 -1.65
C THR A 184 -9.89 -19.42 -0.32
N LEU A 185 -10.67 -18.44 0.14
CA LEU A 185 -11.45 -18.56 1.38
C LEU A 185 -12.81 -19.21 1.13
N ASP A 186 -13.42 -18.89 0.00
CA ASP A 186 -14.65 -19.47 -0.56
C ASP A 186 -14.67 -19.25 -2.09
N GLU A 187 -15.76 -19.64 -2.76
CA GLU A 187 -15.89 -19.55 -4.24
C GLU A 187 -15.69 -18.13 -4.81
N GLN A 188 -15.92 -17.09 -4.02
CA GLN A 188 -15.89 -15.68 -4.47
C GLN A 188 -14.85 -14.83 -3.74
N THR A 189 -14.13 -15.41 -2.77
CA THR A 189 -13.20 -14.68 -1.91
C THR A 189 -11.80 -15.23 -2.02
N GLU A 190 -10.87 -14.38 -2.46
CA GLU A 190 -9.46 -14.73 -2.60
C GLU A 190 -8.55 -13.73 -1.89
N LEU A 191 -7.53 -14.24 -1.20
CA LEU A 191 -6.46 -13.45 -0.61
C LEU A 191 -5.13 -13.77 -1.26
N ILE A 192 -4.45 -12.74 -1.76
CA ILE A 192 -3.17 -12.90 -2.45
C ILE A 192 -2.07 -12.32 -1.56
N ASP A 193 -1.19 -13.17 -1.02
CA ASP A 193 -0.01 -12.73 -0.27
C ASP A 193 1.11 -12.35 -1.24
N LEU A 194 1.49 -11.06 -1.19
CA LEU A 194 2.48 -10.46 -2.07
C LEU A 194 3.81 -10.29 -1.34
N PRO A 195 4.76 -11.25 -1.47
CA PRO A 195 6.07 -11.06 -0.89
C PRO A 195 6.78 -9.88 -1.56
N GLY A 196 7.43 -9.02 -0.78
CA GLY A 196 8.32 -7.99 -1.34
C GLY A 196 7.72 -6.58 -1.50
N LEU A 197 6.45 -6.32 -1.15
CA LEU A 197 5.92 -4.95 -1.00
C LEU A 197 6.63 -4.10 0.08
N LYS A 198 7.72 -4.62 0.65
CA LYS A 198 8.64 -3.90 1.55
C LYS A 198 9.39 -2.77 0.85
N GLN A 199 9.60 -2.87 -0.46
CA GLN A 199 10.26 -1.86 -1.29
C GLN A 199 9.35 -1.56 -2.47
N ILE A 200 8.36 -0.69 -2.23
CA ILE A 200 7.56 -0.11 -3.33
C ILE A 200 8.35 1.05 -3.87
N ASP A 201 8.83 0.89 -5.10
CA ASP A 201 9.43 1.98 -5.83
C ASP A 201 8.37 2.66 -6.69
N PHE A 202 8.35 3.99 -6.62
CA PHE A 202 7.40 4.86 -7.32
C PHE A 202 8.06 5.54 -8.51
N PHE A 203 8.82 4.77 -9.30
CA PHE A 203 9.67 5.30 -10.38
C PHE A 203 8.92 6.05 -11.49
N ASP A 204 7.61 5.86 -11.59
CA ASP A 204 6.74 6.50 -12.57
C ASP A 204 5.86 7.60 -11.98
N VAL A 205 5.97 7.87 -10.68
CA VAL A 205 5.24 8.95 -10.02
C VAL A 205 6.07 10.22 -10.09
N HIS A 206 5.53 11.24 -10.74
CA HIS A 206 6.18 12.55 -10.75
C HIS A 206 5.96 13.24 -9.40
N ARG A 207 6.97 14.00 -8.95
CA ARG A 207 6.90 14.78 -7.70
C ARG A 207 5.63 15.63 -7.59
N ASP A 208 5.24 16.28 -8.68
CA ASP A 208 4.05 17.15 -8.74
C ASP A 208 2.72 16.41 -8.61
N GLU A 209 2.72 15.10 -8.83
CA GLU A 209 1.52 14.26 -8.70
C GLU A 209 1.31 13.75 -7.28
N ALA A 210 2.38 13.73 -6.46
CA ALA A 210 2.35 13.14 -5.13
C ALA A 210 1.20 13.66 -4.26
N ARG A 211 0.87 14.95 -4.38
CA ARG A 211 -0.21 15.61 -3.62
C ARG A 211 -1.60 15.03 -3.88
N PHE A 212 -1.82 14.44 -5.06
CA PHE A 212 -3.12 13.89 -5.43
C PHE A 212 -3.41 12.52 -4.80
N TYR A 213 -2.37 11.83 -4.35
CA TYR A 213 -2.49 10.52 -3.71
C TYR A 213 -2.65 10.60 -2.18
N PHE A 214 -2.71 11.82 -1.63
CA PHE A 214 -3.09 12.11 -0.27
C PHE A 214 -4.47 12.76 -0.31
N ARG A 215 -5.51 11.94 -0.27
CA ARG A 215 -6.89 12.37 -0.56
C ARG A 215 -7.39 13.49 0.35
N GLU A 216 -6.88 13.55 1.59
CA GLU A 216 -7.21 14.59 2.56
C GLU A 216 -6.67 15.98 2.18
N PHE A 217 -5.79 16.05 1.19
CA PHE A 217 -5.28 17.32 0.67
C PHE A 217 -6.16 17.90 -0.43
N LEU A 218 -6.98 17.08 -1.10
CA LEU A 218 -7.72 17.48 -2.30
C LEU A 218 -8.63 18.67 -2.02
N THR A 219 -9.50 18.58 -1.00
CA THR A 219 -10.42 19.67 -0.65
C THR A 219 -9.70 20.92 -0.14
N PRO A 220 -8.76 20.86 0.81
CA PRO A 220 -8.03 22.07 1.23
C PRO A 220 -7.20 22.70 0.11
N ALA A 221 -6.66 21.90 -0.82
CA ALA A 221 -5.84 22.41 -1.92
C ALA A 221 -6.62 23.32 -2.88
N GLU A 222 -7.95 23.22 -2.97
CA GLU A 222 -8.80 24.13 -3.75
C GLU A 222 -8.71 25.59 -3.25
N SER A 223 -8.38 25.78 -1.97
CA SER A 223 -8.21 27.10 -1.36
C SER A 223 -6.75 27.58 -1.33
N CYS A 224 -5.82 26.86 -1.98
CA CYS A 224 -4.44 27.34 -2.12
C CYS A 224 -4.37 28.55 -3.06
N ARG A 225 -3.48 29.50 -2.75
CA ARG A 225 -3.23 30.67 -3.60
C ARG A 225 -2.78 30.31 -5.02
N PHE A 226 -2.05 29.20 -5.16
CA PHE A 226 -1.46 28.76 -6.42
C PHE A 226 -2.00 27.38 -6.83
N ASN A 227 -2.44 27.27 -8.09
CA ASN A 227 -2.96 26.01 -8.67
C ASN A 227 -1.91 24.89 -8.71
N ASN A 228 -0.61 25.24 -8.71
CA ASN A 228 0.50 24.31 -8.72
C ASN A 228 1.17 24.13 -7.34
N CYS A 229 0.52 24.55 -6.24
CA CYS A 229 1.05 24.41 -4.88
C CYS A 229 1.39 22.94 -4.56
N LEU A 230 2.66 22.67 -4.22
CA LEU A 230 3.15 21.37 -3.75
C LEU A 230 3.01 21.23 -2.23
N HIS A 231 2.51 22.25 -1.54
CA HIS A 231 2.31 22.24 -0.09
C HIS A 231 3.59 22.00 0.71
N LEU A 232 4.76 22.33 0.19
CA LEU A 232 6.05 22.15 0.87
C LEU A 232 6.54 23.50 1.42
N THR A 233 7.00 24.37 0.53
CA THR A 233 7.66 25.64 0.87
C THR A 233 6.73 26.85 0.74
N GLU A 234 5.57 26.69 0.12
CA GLU A 234 4.63 27.78 -0.22
C GLU A 234 4.04 28.44 1.03
N ARG A 235 4.05 29.78 1.14
CA ARG A 235 3.63 30.49 2.35
C ARG A 235 2.10 30.44 2.56
N ASP A 236 1.33 30.73 1.52
CA ASP A 236 -0.14 30.81 1.56
C ASP A 236 -0.77 29.47 1.13
N CYS A 237 -0.54 28.43 1.93
CA CYS A 237 -0.95 27.06 1.62
C CYS A 237 -2.07 26.58 2.55
N ALA A 238 -3.28 26.41 2.00
CA ALA A 238 -4.45 25.95 2.75
C ALA A 238 -4.30 24.53 3.32
N VAL A 239 -3.52 23.65 2.66
CA VAL A 239 -3.15 22.33 3.23
C VAL A 239 -2.31 22.50 4.50
N LYS A 240 -1.32 23.39 4.52
CA LYS A 240 -0.51 23.64 5.73
C LYS A 240 -1.32 24.28 6.84
N GLU A 241 -2.28 25.14 6.53
CA GLU A 241 -3.23 25.66 7.53
C GLU A 241 -4.17 24.57 8.06
N ALA A 242 -4.63 23.66 7.20
CA ALA A 242 -5.40 22.50 7.63
C ALA A 242 -4.58 21.59 8.58
N VAL A 243 -3.28 21.42 8.34
CA VAL A 243 -2.37 20.73 9.27
C VAL A 243 -2.24 21.48 10.60
N LYS A 244 -1.99 22.79 10.57
CA LYS A 244 -1.87 23.62 11.80
C LYS A 244 -3.15 23.60 12.65
N SER A 245 -4.31 23.58 12.00
CA SER A 245 -5.62 23.51 12.67
C SER A 245 -6.03 22.10 13.14
N GLY A 246 -5.20 21.07 12.87
CA GLY A 246 -5.49 19.67 13.24
C GLY A 246 -6.51 18.96 12.35
N ARG A 247 -7.01 19.61 11.28
CA ARG A 247 -7.90 18.98 10.28
C ARG A 247 -7.18 17.91 9.44
N ILE A 248 -5.88 18.08 9.25
CA ILE A 248 -4.99 17.06 8.68
C ILE A 248 -4.00 16.64 9.76
N SER A 249 -3.85 15.33 9.97
CA SER A 249 -2.84 14.82 10.91
C SER A 249 -1.43 15.25 10.51
N ALA A 250 -0.66 15.76 11.48
CA ALA A 250 0.75 16.10 11.27
C ALA A 250 1.58 14.90 10.79
N SER A 251 1.27 13.69 11.25
CA SER A 251 1.96 12.46 10.81
C SER A 251 1.73 12.15 9.33
N ARG A 252 0.53 12.44 8.81
CA ARG A 252 0.18 12.25 7.40
C ARG A 252 0.90 13.26 6.51
N TYR A 253 0.95 14.53 6.94
CA TYR A 253 1.70 15.56 6.24
C TYR A 253 3.21 15.29 6.24
N GLU A 254 3.77 14.81 7.35
CA GLU A 254 5.18 14.42 7.39
C GLU A 254 5.47 13.22 6.49
N SER A 255 4.57 12.22 6.45
CA SER A 255 4.69 11.12 5.50
C SER A 255 4.64 11.61 4.04
N TYR A 256 3.79 12.59 3.73
CA TYR A 256 3.77 13.22 2.41
C TYR A 256 5.13 13.85 2.05
N ARG A 257 5.71 14.63 2.96
CA ARG A 257 7.02 15.26 2.74
C ARG A 257 8.12 14.24 2.47
N GLN A 258 8.19 13.21 3.31
CA GLN A 258 9.14 12.11 3.14
C GLN A 258 8.91 11.36 1.83
N PHE A 259 7.65 11.11 1.47
CA PHE A 259 7.30 10.48 0.21
C PHE A 259 7.81 11.32 -0.97
N VAL A 260 7.53 12.61 -0.99
CA VAL A 260 8.01 13.54 -2.02
C VAL A 260 9.54 13.55 -2.13
N GLU A 261 10.27 13.54 -1.01
CA GLU A 261 11.74 13.46 -1.01
C GLU A 261 12.28 12.17 -1.63
N THR A 262 11.50 11.08 -1.60
CA THR A 262 11.88 9.83 -2.27
C THR A 262 11.61 9.82 -3.77
N LEU A 263 10.86 10.80 -4.30
CA LEU A 263 10.58 10.94 -5.72
C LEU A 263 11.66 11.81 -6.37
N THR A 264 12.33 11.25 -7.38
CA THR A 264 13.38 11.92 -8.17
C THR A 264 12.84 12.92 -9.18
#